data_AF-A0A937BQP7-F1
#
_entry.id   AF-A0A937BQP7-F1
#
_cell.length_a   1.000
_cell.length_b   1.000
_cell.length_c   1.000
_cell.angle_alpha   90.00
_cell.angle_beta   90.00
_cell.angle_gamma   90.00
#
_symmetry.space_group_name_H-M   'P 1'
#
loop_
_entity.id
_entity.type
_entity.pdbx_description
1 polymer ?
#
loop_
_entity_poly.entity_id
_entity_poly.type
_entity_poly.pdbx_seq_one_letter_code
_entity_poly.pdbx_strand_id
1 'polypeptide(L)'
;MVVLLFNCVGFAQANLYTDTLEVKNYSNRFMLDGKNGVLFILPSDSSKKYAVVRWKSGYTAIGEMKVGVEVGSWYVYDGRNRLREFLTFGPLPECLVYRRRMSKGGRTLSEFKTTTPCF
;
A
#
# COMPACT_ATOMS: atom_id res chain seq x y z
N MET A 1 51.70 31.26 11.57
CA MET A 1 51.13 29.97 12.00
C MET A 1 49.66 30.23 12.33
N VAL A 2 48.73 29.88 11.43
CA VAL A 2 47.30 30.19 11.57
C VAL A 2 46.58 28.90 11.94
N VAL A 3 46.00 28.87 13.14
CA VAL A 3 45.21 27.76 13.65
C VAL A 3 43.79 27.89 13.08
N LEU A 4 43.44 27.03 12.14
CA LEU A 4 42.08 26.87 11.65
C LEU A 4 41.29 26.00 12.65
N LEU A 5 40.49 26.65 13.49
CA LEU A 5 39.48 26.00 14.31
C LEU A 5 38.33 25.55 13.41
N PHE A 6 38.32 24.25 13.07
CA PHE A 6 37.17 23.60 12.46
C PHE A 6 36.05 23.53 13.51
N ASN A 7 35.04 24.40 13.37
CA ASN A 7 33.77 24.26 14.05
C ASN A 7 33.06 23.01 13.49
N CYS A 8 33.22 21.88 14.18
CA CYS A 8 32.33 20.73 14.02
C CYS A 8 30.95 21.15 14.50
N VAL A 9 30.11 21.63 13.57
CA VAL A 9 28.68 21.73 13.82
C VAL A 9 28.15 20.30 13.89
N GLY A 10 27.93 19.82 15.12
CA GLY A 10 27.29 18.54 15.36
C GLY A 10 25.91 18.56 14.70
N PHE A 11 25.74 17.75 13.67
CA PHE A 11 24.41 17.43 13.18
C PHE A 11 23.69 16.69 14.30
N ALA A 12 22.73 17.36 14.94
CA ALA A 12 21.72 16.69 15.73
C ALA A 12 21.00 15.73 14.78
N GLN A 13 21.33 14.45 14.89
CA GLN A 13 20.65 13.38 14.20
C GLN A 13 19.21 13.43 14.71
N ALA A 14 18.31 14.01 13.93
CA ALA A 14 16.88 13.89 14.18
C ALA A 14 16.62 12.39 14.34
N ASN A 15 16.09 12.01 15.50
CA ASN A 15 15.65 10.65 15.77
C ASN A 15 14.58 10.30 14.74
N LEU A 16 15.01 9.84 13.57
CA LEU A 16 14.20 9.12 12.62
C LEU A 16 13.79 7.86 13.37
N TYR A 17 12.57 7.90 13.92
CA TYR A 17 11.82 6.71 14.29
C TYR A 17 11.89 5.78 13.09
N THR A 18 12.84 4.85 13.15
CA THR A 18 12.94 3.74 12.22
C THR A 18 11.94 2.73 12.72
N ASP A 19 10.66 3.06 12.55
CA ASP A 19 9.62 2.05 12.57
C ASP A 19 10.04 0.99 11.56
N THR A 20 10.34 -0.19 12.08
CA THR A 20 10.88 -1.31 11.32
C THR A 20 9.97 -1.58 10.13
N LEU A 21 10.49 -1.34 8.93
CA LEU A 21 9.82 -1.69 7.68
C LEU A 21 9.66 -3.21 7.64
N GLU A 22 8.47 -3.70 7.94
CA GLU A 22 8.20 -5.13 7.87
C GLU A 22 8.04 -5.55 6.40
N VAL A 23 8.89 -6.50 5.98
CA VAL A 23 8.90 -7.04 4.62
C VAL A 23 8.36 -8.46 4.63
N LYS A 24 7.25 -8.69 3.94
CA LYS A 24 6.56 -9.98 3.87
C LYS A 24 6.24 -10.37 2.43
N ASN A 25 6.16 -11.68 2.17
CA ASN A 25 5.53 -12.16 0.94
C ASN A 25 4.01 -11.94 1.04
N TYR A 26 3.39 -11.50 -0.05
CA TYR A 26 1.96 -11.19 -0.10
C TYR A 26 1.33 -11.69 -1.38
N SER A 27 0.18 -12.35 -1.24
CA SER A 27 -0.69 -12.70 -2.36
C SER A 27 -2.14 -12.49 -1.95
N ASN A 28 -2.94 -12.04 -2.91
CA ASN A 28 -4.37 -11.87 -2.76
C ASN A 28 -5.03 -12.28 -4.08
N ARG A 29 -5.97 -13.22 -4.03
CA ARG A 29 -6.66 -13.76 -5.22
C ARG A 29 -7.34 -12.70 -6.08
N PHE A 30 -7.69 -11.56 -5.49
CA PHE A 30 -8.37 -10.46 -6.16
C PHE A 30 -7.40 -9.44 -6.80
N MET A 31 -6.12 -9.41 -6.42
CA MET A 31 -5.13 -8.50 -7.00
C MET A 31 -4.16 -9.24 -7.90
N LEU A 32 -4.02 -8.77 -9.14
CA LEU A 32 -3.13 -9.38 -10.15
C LEU A 32 -3.29 -10.90 -10.27
N ASP A 33 -4.52 -11.38 -10.08
CA ASP A 33 -4.90 -12.79 -10.15
C ASP A 33 -4.06 -13.69 -9.22
N GLY A 34 -3.78 -13.23 -7.99
CA GLY A 34 -3.09 -14.01 -6.97
C GLY A 34 -1.56 -14.05 -7.09
N LYS A 35 -0.96 -13.20 -7.92
CA LYS A 35 0.51 -13.13 -8.03
C LYS A 35 1.16 -12.69 -6.73
N ASN A 36 2.27 -13.35 -6.39
CA ASN A 36 3.09 -12.98 -5.23
C ASN A 36 3.81 -11.65 -5.45
N GLY A 37 3.69 -10.76 -4.47
CA GLY A 37 4.41 -9.50 -4.35
C GLY A 37 5.12 -9.38 -3.01
N VAL A 38 5.87 -8.30 -2.84
CA VAL A 38 6.55 -7.95 -1.59
C VAL A 38 5.73 -6.86 -0.90
N LEU A 39 5.21 -7.15 0.29
CA LEU A 39 4.49 -6.23 1.15
C LEU A 39 5.47 -5.46 2.04
N PHE A 40 5.24 -4.17 2.11
CA PHE A 40 5.91 -3.21 2.97
C PHE A 40 4.83 -2.57 3.86
N ILE A 41 4.91 -2.79 5.16
CA ILE A 41 4.01 -2.13 6.11
C ILE A 41 4.63 -0.81 6.51
N LEU A 42 3.87 0.27 6.38
CA LEU A 42 4.33 1.62 6.68
C LEU A 42 4.02 1.99 8.14
N PRO A 43 4.81 2.90 8.73
CA PRO A 43 4.47 3.54 10.00
C PRO A 43 3.05 4.09 9.96
N SER A 44 2.28 3.80 11.00
CA SER A 44 0.85 4.10 11.05
C SER A 44 0.42 4.69 12.38
N ASP A 45 -0.63 5.49 12.38
CA ASP A 45 -1.22 6.01 13.61
C ASP A 45 -2.21 5.00 14.21
N SER A 46 -2.79 5.33 15.37
CA SER A 46 -3.74 4.46 16.08
C SER A 46 -5.05 4.22 15.31
N SER A 47 -5.30 4.93 14.21
CA SER A 47 -6.56 4.94 13.48
C SER A 47 -6.45 4.33 12.07
N LYS A 48 -5.26 4.29 11.47
CA LYS A 48 -5.06 3.86 10.08
C LYS A 48 -3.72 3.18 9.88
N LYS A 49 -3.74 2.03 9.20
CA LYS A 49 -2.57 1.30 8.70
C LYS A 49 -2.41 1.52 7.21
N TYR A 50 -1.16 1.73 6.79
CA TYR A 50 -0.80 1.87 5.39
C TYR A 50 0.14 0.74 4.98
N ALA A 51 -0.03 0.26 3.77
CA ALA A 51 0.83 -0.75 3.21
C ALA A 51 1.08 -0.53 1.72
N VAL A 52 2.23 -1.00 1.25
CA VAL A 52 2.59 -0.99 -0.17
C VAL A 52 2.96 -2.40 -0.59
N VAL A 53 2.46 -2.86 -1.73
CA VAL A 53 2.89 -4.14 -2.33
C VAL A 53 3.60 -3.84 -3.66
N ARG A 54 4.77 -4.43 -3.89
CA ARG A 54 5.49 -4.33 -5.16
C ARG A 54 5.67 -5.69 -5.80
N TRP A 55 5.40 -5.78 -7.09
CA TRP A 55 5.58 -7.00 -7.89
C TRP A 55 6.78 -6.87 -8.82
N LYS A 56 7.41 -7.99 -9.17
CA LYS A 56 8.50 -8.04 -10.16
C LYS A 56 8.10 -7.54 -11.55
N SER A 57 6.80 -7.57 -11.87
CA SER A 57 6.24 -7.03 -13.12
C SER A 57 6.26 -5.49 -13.19
N GLY A 58 6.70 -4.81 -12.14
CA GLY A 58 6.68 -3.34 -12.03
C GLY A 58 5.34 -2.78 -11.55
N TYR A 59 4.35 -3.63 -11.30
CA TYR A 59 3.11 -3.20 -10.67
C TYR A 59 3.35 -2.88 -9.20
N THR A 60 2.58 -1.91 -8.68
CA THR A 60 2.62 -1.50 -7.28
C THR A 60 1.19 -1.30 -6.78
N ALA A 61 0.91 -1.67 -5.54
CA ALA A 61 -0.37 -1.41 -4.92
C ALA A 61 -0.17 -0.63 -3.62
N ILE A 62 -1.06 0.31 -3.35
CA ILE A 62 -1.09 1.08 -2.13
C ILE A 62 -2.38 0.73 -1.41
N GLY A 63 -2.26 0.31 -0.16
CA GLY A 63 -3.35 -0.10 0.70
C GLY A 63 -3.52 0.83 1.89
N GLU A 64 -4.75 1.19 2.21
CA GLU A 64 -5.14 1.83 3.47
C GLU A 64 -6.13 0.92 4.19
N MET A 65 -5.95 0.73 5.50
CA MET A 65 -6.84 -0.04 6.35
C MET A 65 -7.14 0.76 7.60
N LYS A 66 -8.42 0.90 7.97
CA LYS A 66 -8.78 1.55 9.23
C LYS A 66 -8.51 0.60 10.40
N VAL A 67 -7.99 1.13 11.51
CA VAL A 67 -7.81 0.35 12.74
C VAL A 67 -9.15 0.29 13.46
N GLY A 68 -9.55 -0.89 13.92
CA GLY A 68 -10.85 -1.13 14.57
C GLY A 68 -12.03 -1.27 13.61
N VAL A 69 -11.83 -1.01 12.31
CA VAL A 69 -12.77 -1.34 11.24
C VAL A 69 -11.96 -2.10 10.21
N GLU A 70 -12.14 -3.41 10.11
CA GLU A 70 -11.30 -4.26 9.24
C GLU A 70 -11.53 -3.99 7.71
N VAL A 71 -12.14 -2.86 7.36
CA VAL A 71 -12.33 -2.36 5.99
C VAL A 71 -11.03 -1.71 5.50
N GLY A 72 -10.57 -2.15 4.33
CA GLY A 72 -9.41 -1.59 3.65
C GLY A 72 -9.64 -1.36 2.17
N SER A 73 -8.90 -0.41 1.59
CA SER A 73 -8.90 -0.13 0.16
C SER A 73 -7.53 -0.33 -0.44
N TRP A 74 -7.47 -0.91 -1.63
CA TRP A 74 -6.26 -1.10 -2.41
C TRP A 74 -6.35 -0.41 -3.76
N TYR A 75 -5.27 0.28 -4.13
CA TYR A 75 -5.10 0.96 -5.41
C TYR A 75 -3.92 0.37 -6.13
N VAL A 76 -4.15 -0.34 -7.24
CA VAL A 76 -3.12 -1.02 -8.01
C VAL A 76 -2.75 -0.19 -9.23
N TYR A 77 -1.46 0.08 -9.37
CA TYR A 77 -0.85 0.85 -10.44
C TYR A 77 0.06 -0.04 -11.29
N ASP A 78 0.12 0.23 -12.59
CA ASP A 78 1.15 -0.36 -13.44
C ASP A 78 2.50 0.35 -13.32
N GLY A 79 3.55 -0.18 -13.96
CA GLY A 79 4.89 0.41 -13.94
C GLY A 79 5.03 1.80 -14.57
N ARG A 80 3.94 2.40 -15.08
CA ARG A 80 3.89 3.79 -15.53
C ARG A 80 3.00 4.65 -14.62
N ASN A 81 2.74 4.21 -13.39
CA ASN A 81 1.93 4.89 -12.38
C ASN A 81 0.48 5.16 -12.82
N ARG A 82 -0.08 4.33 -13.70
CA ARG A 82 -1.48 4.44 -14.11
C ARG A 82 -2.32 3.49 -13.28
N LEU A 83 -3.42 3.97 -12.72
CA LEU A 83 -4.35 3.15 -11.94
C LEU A 83 -4.98 2.06 -12.84
N ARG A 84 -4.99 0.82 -12.35
CA ARG A 84 -5.45 -0.38 -13.07
C ARG A 84 -6.56 -1.09 -12.35
N GLU A 85 -6.49 -1.08 -11.02
CA GLU A 85 -7.47 -1.76 -10.20
C GLU A 85 -7.67 -0.97 -8.93
N PHE A 86 -8.92 -0.89 -8.50
CA PHE A 86 -9.29 -0.39 -7.19
C PHE A 86 -10.16 -1.45 -6.52
N LEU A 87 -9.84 -1.77 -5.28
CA LEU A 87 -10.54 -2.77 -4.49
C LEU A 87 -10.91 -2.18 -3.13
N THR A 88 -12.10 -2.51 -2.65
CA THR A 88 -12.50 -2.27 -1.26
C THR A 88 -12.91 -3.59 -0.64
N PHE A 89 -12.33 -3.88 0.51
CA PHE A 89 -12.61 -5.07 1.29
C PHE A 89 -13.59 -4.73 2.40
N GLY A 90 -14.45 -5.68 2.74
CA GLY A 90 -15.27 -5.64 3.94
C GLY A 90 -14.41 -5.88 5.17
N PRO A 91 -15.02 -6.03 6.36
CA PRO A 91 -14.27 -6.30 7.57
C PRO A 91 -13.43 -7.57 7.44
N LEU A 92 -14.01 -8.65 6.90
CA LEU A 92 -13.21 -9.85 6.67
C LEU A 92 -12.28 -9.66 5.45
N PRO A 93 -10.98 -10.01 5.54
CA PRO A 93 -10.02 -9.86 4.45
C PRO A 93 -10.38 -10.67 3.20
N GLU A 94 -11.24 -11.69 3.35
CA GLU A 94 -11.76 -12.51 2.27
C GLU A 94 -12.98 -11.91 1.57
N CYS A 95 -13.61 -10.91 2.19
CA CYS A 95 -14.77 -10.21 1.65
C CYS A 95 -14.35 -9.07 0.74
N LEU A 96 -14.49 -9.28 -0.57
CA LEU A 96 -14.42 -8.19 -1.54
C LEU A 96 -15.79 -7.50 -1.62
N VAL A 97 -15.87 -6.23 -1.23
CA VAL A 97 -17.10 -5.43 -1.33
C VAL A 97 -17.18 -4.76 -2.70
N TYR A 98 -16.05 -4.31 -3.21
CA TYR A 98 -15.99 -3.56 -4.45
C TYR A 98 -14.71 -3.84 -5.22
N ARG A 99 -14.83 -3.95 -6.54
CA ARG A 99 -13.68 -3.97 -7.44
C ARG A 99 -13.98 -3.28 -8.75
N ARG A 100 -13.08 -2.40 -9.18
CA ARG A 100 -13.10 -1.80 -10.52
C ARG A 100 -11.76 -2.01 -11.20
N ARG A 101 -11.79 -2.58 -12.41
CA ARG A 101 -10.62 -2.70 -13.28
C ARG A 101 -10.68 -1.67 -14.39
N MET A 102 -9.53 -1.10 -14.75
CA MET A 102 -9.41 -0.02 -15.72
C MET A 102 -8.35 -0.33 -16.78
N SER A 103 -8.67 0.04 -18.01
CA SER A 103 -7.80 -0.05 -19.18
C SER A 103 -6.66 0.96 -19.13
N LYS A 104 -5.72 0.84 -20.08
CA LYS A 104 -4.58 1.74 -20.18
C LYS A 104 -4.93 3.22 -20.28
N GLY A 105 -6.05 3.54 -20.92
CA GLY A 105 -6.60 4.89 -21.06
C GLY A 105 -7.65 5.28 -20.01
N GLY A 106 -7.77 4.55 -18.91
CA GLY A 106 -8.66 4.89 -17.78
C GLY A 106 -10.12 4.42 -17.93
N ARG A 107 -10.51 3.85 -19.07
CA ARG A 107 -11.86 3.28 -19.25
C ARG A 107 -12.07 2.08 -18.34
N THR A 108 -13.22 1.97 -17.69
CA THR A 108 -13.62 0.80 -16.92
C THR A 108 -13.72 -0.43 -17.82
N LEU A 109 -13.03 -1.50 -17.45
CA LEU A 109 -13.08 -2.81 -18.12
C LEU A 109 -14.08 -3.73 -17.45
N SER A 110 -14.15 -3.69 -16.11
CA SER A 110 -15.08 -4.47 -15.33
C SER A 110 -15.33 -3.80 -14.00
N GLU A 111 -16.53 -3.97 -13.48
CA GLU A 111 -16.92 -3.51 -12.15
C GLU A 111 -17.68 -4.61 -11.42
N PHE A 112 -17.37 -4.82 -10.16
CA PHE A 112 -18.01 -5.77 -9.26
C PHE A 112 -18.39 -5.03 -7.98
N LYS A 113 -19.64 -5.20 -7.53
CA LYS A 113 -20.14 -4.66 -6.27
C LYS A 113 -20.92 -5.75 -5.55
N THR A 114 -20.56 -6.05 -4.31
CA THR A 114 -21.32 -6.96 -3.46
C THR A 114 -22.48 -6.19 -2.85
N THR A 115 -23.70 -6.72 -2.99
CA THR A 115 -24.93 -6.17 -2.39
C THR A 115 -25.22 -6.77 -1.02
N THR A 116 -24.68 -7.95 -0.72
CA THR A 116 -24.78 -8.61 0.58
C THR A 116 -23.66 -8.14 1.49
N PRO A 117 -23.97 -7.59 2.67
CA PRO A 117 -22.92 -7.20 3.60
C PRO A 117 -22.22 -8.44 4.15
N CYS A 118 -20.89 -8.38 4.19
CA CYS A 118 -20.09 -9.34 4.93
C CYS A 118 -20.07 -8.89 6.39
N PHE A 119 -20.90 -9.54 7.21
CA PHE A 119 -20.93 -9.39 8.65
C PHE A 119 -20.62 -10.75 9.29
#